data_AF-A0A7K2J2K9-F1
#
_entry.id   AF-A0A7K2J2K9-F1
#
_cell.length_a   1.000
_cell.length_b   1.000
_cell.length_c   1.000
_cell.angle_alpha   90.00
_cell.angle_beta   90.00
_cell.angle_gamma   90.00
#
_symmetry.space_group_name_H-M   'P 1'
#
loop_
_entity.id
_entity.type
_entity.pdbx_description
1 polymer ?
#
loop_
_entity_poly.entity_id
_entity_poly.type
_entity_poly.pdbx_seq_one_letter_code
_entity_poly.pdbx_strand_id
1 'polypeptide(L)'
;MEVTWWGHATCTIEDSGVRVLTDPLFVRRFAHLRRRRGEVPPPQAALAEVVLVSHLHSDHLHLPSLARLSPGTRLIVPSGAVAAVPGLRSLHRKLDLRITEVRAGDEVRVGEVRVRA
;
A
#
# COMPACT_ATOMS: atom_id res chain seq x y z
N MET A 1 -11.48 0.35 -15.89
CA MET A 1 -10.36 0.94 -15.13
C MET A 1 -10.69 2.38 -14.70
N GLU A 2 -10.71 2.63 -13.40
CA GLU A 2 -10.76 3.98 -12.81
C GLU A 2 -9.55 4.23 -11.91
N VAL A 3 -9.12 5.49 -11.81
CA VAL A 3 -7.98 5.89 -10.98
C VAL A 3 -8.36 7.12 -10.16
N THR A 4 -8.24 7.02 -8.84
CA THR A 4 -8.36 8.15 -7.91
C THR A 4 -7.00 8.46 -7.32
N TRP A 5 -6.47 9.65 -7.62
CA TRP A 5 -5.24 10.15 -6.99
C TRP A 5 -5.57 10.90 -5.71
N TRP A 6 -5.02 10.43 -4.60
CA TRP A 6 -5.21 11.07 -3.30
C TRP A 6 -4.08 12.00 -2.90
N GLY A 7 -2.96 12.03 -3.62
CA GLY A 7 -1.80 12.86 -3.27
C GLY A 7 -0.55 12.06 -2.91
N HIS A 8 0.62 12.67 -3.14
CA HIS A 8 1.90 11.96 -3.15
C HIS A 8 1.84 10.79 -4.16
N ALA A 9 2.30 9.61 -3.76
CA ALA A 9 2.18 8.36 -4.52
C ALA A 9 0.94 7.54 -4.14
N THR A 10 0.01 8.09 -3.34
CA THR A 10 -1.20 7.36 -2.95
C THR A 10 -2.29 7.46 -4.03
N CYS A 11 -2.52 6.36 -4.74
CA CYS A 11 -3.63 6.19 -5.67
C CYS A 11 -4.47 4.95 -5.32
N THR A 12 -5.77 5.05 -5.52
CA THR A 12 -6.66 3.89 -5.67
C THR A 12 -6.87 3.64 -7.16
N ILE A 13 -6.68 2.40 -7.60
CA ILE A 13 -6.90 1.95 -8.98
C ILE A 13 -7.93 0.82 -8.92
N GLU A 14 -9.02 0.96 -9.66
CA GLU A 14 -10.09 -0.03 -9.73
C GLU A 14 -10.15 -0.60 -11.13
N ASP A 15 -9.83 -1.88 -11.27
CA ASP A 15 -9.85 -2.56 -12.56
C ASP A 15 -10.27 -4.02 -12.44
N SER A 16 -11.08 -4.48 -13.38
CA SER A 16 -11.61 -5.86 -13.41
C SER A 16 -12.12 -6.38 -12.05
N GLY A 17 -12.80 -5.51 -11.28
CA GLY A 17 -13.32 -5.85 -9.95
C GLY A 17 -12.27 -5.93 -8.83
N VAL A 18 -11.04 -5.48 -9.08
CA VAL A 18 -9.93 -5.46 -8.12
C VAL A 18 -9.56 -4.02 -7.82
N ARG A 19 -9.54 -3.68 -6.54
CA ARG A 19 -9.08 -2.40 -6.03
C ARG A 19 -7.65 -2.52 -5.52
N VAL A 20 -6.76 -1.79 -6.19
CA VAL A 20 -5.35 -1.66 -5.87
C VAL A 20 -5.14 -0.32 -5.16
N LEU A 21 -4.39 -0.33 -4.07
CA LEU A 21 -3.94 0.88 -3.38
C LEU A 21 -2.42 0.96 -3.44
N THR A 22 -1.89 2.12 -3.80
CA THR A 22 -0.44 2.37 -3.92
C THR A 22 0.06 3.24 -2.79
N ASP A 23 1.27 2.96 -2.27
CA ASP A 23 2.05 3.78 -1.33
C ASP A 23 1.19 4.60 -0.34
N PRO A 24 0.42 3.93 0.55
CA PRO A 24 -0.65 4.59 1.29
C PRO A 24 -0.12 5.57 2.34
N LEU A 25 -0.46 6.85 2.16
CA LEU A 25 -0.09 7.95 3.06
C LEU A 25 -1.33 8.71 3.55
N PHE A 26 -1.96 8.18 4.59
CA PHE A 26 -3.25 8.64 5.14
C PHE A 26 -3.13 9.76 6.17
N VAL A 27 -2.20 10.69 5.97
CA VAL A 27 -1.91 11.78 6.90
C VAL A 27 -1.97 13.14 6.22
N ARG A 28 -2.36 14.16 7.00
CA ARG A 28 -2.34 15.57 6.57
C ARG A 28 -0.95 16.20 6.72
N ARG A 29 -0.14 15.67 7.63
CA ARG A 29 1.22 16.11 7.92
C ARG A 29 2.10 14.88 8.03
N PHE A 30 3.27 14.95 7.40
CA PHE A 30 4.30 13.93 7.46
C PHE A 30 5.60 14.59 7.92
N ALA A 31 6.05 14.27 9.15
CA ALA A 31 7.10 15.02 9.84
C ALA A 31 6.82 16.54 9.81
N HIS A 32 7.74 17.34 9.26
CA HIS A 32 7.57 18.79 9.13
C HIS A 32 6.79 19.21 7.87
N LEU A 33 6.53 18.28 6.94
CA LEU A 33 5.85 18.53 5.66
C LEU A 33 4.33 18.53 5.82
N ARG A 34 3.65 19.43 5.10
CA ARG A 34 2.19 19.52 5.05
C ARG A 34 1.69 19.12 3.66
N ARG A 35 0.64 18.28 3.63
CA ARG A 35 -0.10 17.97 2.40
C ARG A 35 -0.71 19.25 1.84
N ARG A 36 -0.35 19.60 0.61
CA ARG A 36 -0.84 20.80 -0.10
C ARG A 36 -1.91 20.48 -1.15
N ARG A 37 -1.82 19.30 -1.77
CA ARG A 37 -2.74 18.81 -2.81
C ARG A 37 -3.08 17.35 -2.55
N GLY A 38 -4.18 16.91 -3.16
CA GLY A 38 -4.78 15.60 -2.93
C GLY A 38 -5.46 15.56 -1.57
N GLU A 39 -6.69 15.06 -1.53
CA GLU A 39 -7.42 14.93 -0.27
C GLU A 39 -6.73 13.91 0.64
N VAL A 40 -6.89 14.06 1.96
CA VAL A 40 -6.46 12.97 2.85
C VAL A 40 -7.38 11.78 2.55
N PRO A 41 -6.83 10.60 2.17
CA PRO A 41 -7.67 9.46 1.85
C PRO A 41 -8.68 9.17 2.96
N PRO A 42 -9.96 9.04 2.62
CA PRO A 42 -10.98 8.68 3.60
C PRO A 42 -10.79 7.21 4.02
N PRO A 43 -11.40 6.76 5.14
CA PRO A 43 -11.25 5.37 5.60
C PRO A 43 -11.56 4.32 4.52
N GLN A 44 -12.51 4.59 3.63
CA GLN A 44 -12.90 3.71 2.53
C GLN A 44 -11.77 3.47 1.53
N ALA A 45 -10.81 4.39 1.40
CA ALA A 45 -9.64 4.22 0.54
C ALA A 45 -8.65 3.16 1.07
N ALA A 46 -8.75 2.77 2.35
CA ALA A 46 -7.97 1.68 2.94
C ALA A 46 -8.53 0.29 2.63
N LEU A 47 -9.75 0.22 2.08
CA LEU A 47 -10.35 -1.02 1.59
C LEU A 47 -9.75 -1.30 0.21
N ALA A 48 -8.93 -2.35 0.11
CA ALA A 48 -8.30 -2.79 -1.13
C ALA A 48 -7.99 -4.30 -1.06
N GLU A 49 -8.11 -5.00 -2.19
CA GLU A 49 -7.69 -6.40 -2.31
C GLU A 49 -6.16 -6.52 -2.26
N VAL A 50 -5.46 -5.54 -2.81
CA VAL A 50 -3.99 -5.50 -2.84
C VAL A 50 -3.45 -4.09 -2.62
N VAL A 51 -2.41 -4.01 -1.81
CA VAL A 51 -1.63 -2.79 -1.57
C VAL A 51 -0.23 -2.97 -2.13
N LEU A 52 0.25 -1.99 -2.87
CA LEU A 52 1.60 -1.97 -3.45
C LEU A 52 2.43 -0.92 -2.71
N VAL A 53 3.60 -1.32 -2.22
CA VAL A 53 4.62 -0.42 -1.71
C VAL A 53 5.81 -0.45 -2.66
N SER A 54 6.14 0.69 -3.24
CA SER A 54 7.18 0.80 -4.28
C SER A 54 8.60 0.67 -3.70
N HIS A 55 8.87 1.28 -2.55
CA HIS A 55 10.16 1.26 -1.88
C HIS A 55 10.03 1.61 -0.39
N LEU A 56 11.14 1.52 0.35
CA LEU A 56 11.13 1.53 1.82
C LEU A 56 11.31 2.91 2.46
N HIS A 57 11.20 4.01 1.71
CA HIS A 57 11.16 5.34 2.31
C HIS A 57 9.87 5.55 3.08
N SER A 58 9.92 6.30 4.17
CA SER A 58 8.83 6.41 5.14
C SER A 58 7.60 7.17 4.63
N ASP A 59 7.73 7.93 3.54
CA ASP A 59 6.65 8.58 2.82
C ASP A 59 5.93 7.66 1.82
N HIS A 60 6.50 6.49 1.51
CA HIS A 60 5.89 5.43 0.70
C HIS A 60 5.50 4.19 1.54
N LEU A 61 6.33 3.83 2.51
CA LEU A 61 6.09 2.79 3.51
C LEU A 61 5.78 3.43 4.87
N HIS A 62 4.56 3.94 5.00
CA HIS A 62 4.10 4.56 6.23
C HIS A 62 3.34 3.55 7.11
N LEU A 63 4.03 2.96 8.10
CA LEU A 63 3.46 1.92 8.98
C LEU A 63 2.12 2.30 9.64
N PRO A 64 1.90 3.53 10.14
CA PRO A 64 0.60 3.93 10.68
C PRO A 64 -0.53 3.94 9.64
N SER A 65 -0.24 4.19 8.36
CA SER A 65 -1.24 4.09 7.29
C SER A 65 -1.49 2.64 6.89
N LEU A 66 -0.45 1.81 6.82
CA LEU A 66 -0.60 0.37 6.63
C LEU A 66 -1.38 -0.31 7.77
N ALA A 67 -1.29 0.23 8.99
CA ALA A 67 -2.07 -0.24 10.14
C ALA A 67 -3.59 0.01 10.02
N ARG A 68 -4.04 0.79 9.02
CA ARG A 68 -5.45 1.08 8.76
C ARG A 68 -6.07 0.16 7.71
N LEU A 69 -5.28 -0.74 7.12
CA LEU A 69 -5.75 -1.71 6.13
C LEU A 69 -6.68 -2.74 6.79
N SER A 70 -7.58 -3.32 5.98
CA SER A 70 -8.41 -4.43 6.42
C SER A 70 -7.56 -5.66 6.75
N PRO A 71 -7.99 -6.50 7.71
CA PRO A 71 -7.34 -7.77 7.96
C PRO A 71 -7.32 -8.66 6.70
N GLY A 72 -6.25 -9.42 6.49
CA GLY A 72 -6.09 -10.31 5.33
C GLY A 72 -5.74 -9.61 4.01
N THR A 73 -5.63 -8.28 3.98
CA THR A 73 -5.21 -7.53 2.78
C THR A 73 -3.84 -8.02 2.31
N ARG A 74 -3.69 -8.22 0.99
CA ARG A 74 -2.41 -8.58 0.38
C ARG A 74 -1.53 -7.34 0.27
N LEU A 75 -0.30 -7.44 0.77
CA LEU A 75 0.67 -6.34 0.74
C LEU A 75 1.88 -6.79 -0.08
N ILE A 76 2.09 -6.17 -1.24
CA ILE A 76 3.24 -6.44 -2.11
C ILE A 76 4.31 -5.39 -1.83
N VAL A 77 5.53 -5.84 -1.55
CA VAL A 77 6.67 -5.01 -1.13
C VAL A 77 7.94 -5.50 -1.83
N PRO A 78 9.01 -4.68 -1.92
CA PRO A 78 10.29 -5.14 -2.48
C PRO A 78 10.93 -6.26 -1.64
N SER A 79 11.72 -7.11 -2.28
CA SER A 79 12.53 -8.15 -1.62
C SER A 79 13.36 -7.59 -0.46
N GLY A 80 13.29 -8.24 0.71
CA GLY A 80 14.00 -7.83 1.93
C GLY A 80 13.30 -6.76 2.77
N ALA A 81 12.13 -6.25 2.36
CA ALA A 81 11.35 -5.28 3.11
C ALA A 81 11.04 -5.73 4.54
N VAL A 82 10.62 -6.98 4.73
CA VAL A 82 10.27 -7.53 6.05
C VAL A 82 11.50 -7.59 6.94
N ALA A 83 12.68 -7.92 6.38
CA ALA A 83 13.93 -7.91 7.11
C ALA A 83 14.33 -6.49 7.55
N ALA A 84 14.29 -5.53 6.62
CA ALA A 84 14.68 -4.14 6.84
C ALA A 84 13.71 -3.34 7.73
N VAL A 85 12.42 -3.68 7.73
CA VAL A 85 11.37 -2.95 8.45
C VAL A 85 10.63 -3.90 9.39
N PRO A 86 11.10 -4.07 10.65
CA PRO A 86 10.48 -4.96 11.63
C PRO A 86 8.99 -4.69 11.90
N GLY A 87 8.54 -3.44 11.70
CA GLY A 87 7.14 -3.06 11.82
C GLY A 87 6.21 -3.85 10.89
N LEU A 88 6.69 -4.31 9.73
CA LEU A 88 5.91 -5.16 8.82
C LEU A 88 5.57 -6.52 9.45
N ARG A 89 6.48 -7.13 10.23
CA ARG A 89 6.18 -8.36 10.98
C ARG A 89 5.10 -8.15 12.03
N SER A 90 5.09 -6.99 12.67
CA SER A 90 4.06 -6.65 13.64
C SER A 90 2.70 -6.45 12.98
N LEU A 91 2.65 -5.79 11.81
CA LEU A 91 1.41 -5.64 11.04
C LEU A 91 0.90 -6.97 10.49
N HIS A 92 1.78 -7.83 9.97
CA HIS A 92 1.44 -9.19 9.57
C HIS A 92 0.74 -9.93 10.71
N ARG A 93 1.32 -9.96 11.92
CA ARG A 93 0.71 -10.65 13.07
C ARG A 93 -0.60 -10.02 13.53
N LYS A 94 -0.73 -8.69 13.47
CA LYS A 94 -1.89 -7.96 14.00
C LYS A 94 -3.10 -8.01 13.06
N LEU A 95 -2.85 -7.89 11.76
CA LEU A 95 -3.90 -7.75 10.74
C LEU A 95 -3.95 -8.96 9.80
N ASP A 96 -3.16 -10.01 10.05
CA ASP A 96 -3.03 -11.13 9.12
C ASP A 96 -2.68 -10.68 7.68
N LEU A 97 -1.83 -9.64 7.55
CA LEU A 97 -1.47 -9.13 6.23
C LEU A 97 -0.72 -10.20 5.46
N ARG A 98 -1.15 -10.47 4.22
CA ARG A 98 -0.48 -11.43 3.34
C ARG A 98 0.65 -10.71 2.61
N ILE A 99 1.80 -10.62 3.26
CA ILE A 99 2.98 -9.91 2.72
C ILE A 99 3.67 -10.78 1.66
N THR A 100 3.83 -10.22 0.46
CA THR A 100 4.55 -10.84 -0.66
C THR A 100 5.73 -9.96 -1.04
N GLU A 101 6.94 -10.49 -0.88
CA GLU A 101 8.17 -9.83 -1.30
C GLU A 101 8.48 -10.15 -2.77
N VAL A 102 8.75 -9.13 -3.60
CA VAL A 102 8.98 -9.27 -5.04
C VAL A 102 10.30 -8.62 -5.48
N ARG A 103 10.86 -9.15 -6.57
CA ARG A 103 12.02 -8.60 -7.30
C ARG A 103 11.59 -8.15 -8.70
N ALA A 104 12.39 -7.30 -9.32
CA ALA A 104 12.14 -6.84 -10.69
C ALA A 104 11.95 -8.04 -11.64
N GLY A 105 10.86 -8.02 -12.40
CA GLY A 105 10.44 -9.09 -13.28
C GLY A 105 9.44 -10.09 -12.68
N ASP A 106 9.29 -10.16 -11.36
CA ASP A 106 8.30 -11.02 -10.71
C ASP A 106 6.88 -10.57 -11.05
N GLU A 107 5.96 -11.53 -11.16
CA GLU A 107 4.54 -11.27 -11.42
C GLU A 107 3.67 -11.85 -10.29
N VAL A 108 2.70 -11.05 -9.83
CA VAL A 108 1.69 -11.47 -8.86
C VAL A 108 0.31 -11.24 -9.45
N ARG A 109 -0.54 -12.27 -9.41
CA ARG A 109 -1.95 -12.16 -9.83
C ARG A 109 -2.87 -11.92 -8.65
N VAL A 110 -3.81 -11.00 -8.81
CA VAL A 110 -4.87 -10.67 -7.85
C VAL A 110 -6.15 -10.58 -8.65
N GLY A 111 -6.99 -11.62 -8.60
CA GLY A 111 -8.10 -11.77 -9.54
C GLY A 111 -7.60 -11.73 -10.99
N GLU A 112 -8.22 -10.90 -11.81
CA GLU A 112 -7.84 -10.67 -13.21
C GLU A 112 -6.68 -9.67 -13.37
N VAL A 113 -6.28 -8.97 -12.31
CA VAL A 113 -5.19 -8.00 -12.35
C VAL A 113 -3.84 -8.69 -12.15
N ARG A 114 -2.89 -8.34 -13.01
CA ARG A 114 -1.49 -8.77 -12.92
C ARG A 114 -0.61 -7.58 -12.55
N VAL A 115 0.12 -7.73 -11.45
CA VAL A 115 1.13 -6.76 -11.00
C VAL A 115 2.50 -7.32 -11.35
N ARG A 116 3.31 -6.53 -12.05
CA ARG A 116 4.71 -6.87 -12.38
C ARG A 116 5.63 -5.86 -11.70
N ALA A 117 6.63 -6.37 -10.97
CA ALA A 117 7.64 -5.58 -10.28
C ALA A 117 8.79 -5.17 -11.20
#